data_AF-A0A8T7EVA3-F1
#
_entry.id   AF-A0A8T7EVA3-F1
#
_cell.length_a   1.000
_cell.length_b   1.000
_cell.length_c   1.000
_cell.angle_alpha   90.00
_cell.angle_beta   90.00
_cell.angle_gamma   90.00
#
_symmetry.space_group_name_H-M   'P 1'
#
loop_
_entity.id
_entity.type
_entity.pdbx_description
1 polymer ?
#
loop_
_entity_poly.entity_id
_entity_poly.type
_entity_poly.pdbx_seq_one_letter_code
_entity_poly.pdbx_strand_id
1 'polypeptide(L)'
;MIDAGGRLARMRAGVQAQWNPNGWYNRAVLRDVHNRPVLIGALGLEAQVWPLICADAEDASRLSAVIESVDSRLDRPSPVGGALLPGGMVWPAVSQLATWGYSRTGRHHLAWRSLNRNTYAAHSTAYPNLWINTWSGPDGVNGTASDLPGWTWSSFVTPMTDFPIMNANQDAMALLGLLRVCGIEPAPDGDGLSFSRTSRANTSCSTCRCSSWRSARRARRSSIADS
;
A
#
# COMPACT_ATOMS: atom_id res chain seq x y z
N MET A 1 -13.30 -32.81 8.49
CA MET A 1 -13.02 -31.86 7.39
C MET A 1 -13.31 -30.45 7.88
N ILE A 2 -12.38 -29.52 7.74
CA ILE A 2 -12.62 -28.11 8.07
C ILE A 2 -13.46 -27.52 6.93
N ASP A 3 -14.66 -27.02 7.23
CA ASP A 3 -15.49 -26.28 6.27
C ASP A 3 -14.84 -24.92 5.97
N ALA A 4 -13.92 -24.93 4.98
CA ALA A 4 -13.22 -23.75 4.53
C ALA A 4 -14.18 -22.71 3.93
N GLY A 5 -15.27 -23.15 3.29
CA GLY A 5 -16.27 -22.29 2.67
C GLY A 5 -17.05 -21.48 3.72
N GLY A 6 -17.59 -22.16 4.73
CA GLY A 6 -18.30 -21.51 5.83
C GLY A 6 -17.41 -20.57 6.65
N ARG A 7 -16.13 -20.91 6.83
CA ARG A 7 -15.18 -20.01 7.51
C ARG A 7 -14.91 -18.75 6.70
N LEU A 8 -14.70 -18.85 5.39
CA LEU A 8 -14.49 -17.70 4.50
C LEU A 8 -15.72 -16.79 4.47
N ALA A 9 -16.92 -17.35 4.37
CA ALA A 9 -18.17 -16.59 4.37
C ALA A 9 -18.32 -15.77 5.66
N ARG A 10 -18.02 -16.35 6.82
CA ARG A 10 -18.04 -15.65 8.11
C ARG A 10 -17.01 -14.52 8.20
N MET A 11 -15.79 -14.75 7.72
CA MET A 11 -14.76 -13.71 7.69
C MET A 11 -15.16 -12.54 6.79
N ARG A 12 -15.71 -12.85 5.60
CA ARG A 12 -16.24 -11.84 4.68
C ARG A 12 -17.35 -11.03 5.37
N ALA A 13 -18.34 -11.68 5.98
CA ALA A 13 -19.40 -10.98 6.72
C ALA A 13 -18.86 -10.07 7.83
N GLY A 14 -17.83 -10.52 8.57
CA GLY A 14 -17.17 -9.72 9.61
C GLY A 14 -16.50 -8.46 9.08
N VAL A 15 -15.78 -8.56 7.96
CA VAL A 15 -15.17 -7.40 7.28
C VAL A 15 -16.24 -6.45 6.76
N GLN A 16 -17.27 -6.98 6.10
CA GLN A 16 -18.35 -6.16 5.53
C GLN A 16 -19.17 -5.43 6.60
N ALA A 17 -19.28 -5.99 7.80
CA ALA A 17 -19.89 -5.32 8.95
C ALA A 17 -19.08 -4.11 9.47
N GLN A 18 -17.81 -3.96 9.06
CA GLN A 18 -16.99 -2.80 9.41
C GLN A 18 -17.14 -1.64 8.44
N TRP A 19 -17.99 -1.75 7.41
CA TRP A 19 -18.25 -0.65 6.50
C TRP A 19 -18.84 0.56 7.24
N ASN A 20 -18.18 1.71 7.13
CA ASN A 20 -18.67 2.98 7.62
C ASN A 20 -19.40 3.72 6.48
N PRO A 21 -20.62 4.21 6.69
CA PRO A 21 -21.38 4.93 5.65
C PRO A 21 -20.69 6.20 5.16
N ASN A 22 -19.70 6.73 5.88
CA ASN A 22 -18.91 7.88 5.45
C ASN A 22 -17.87 7.55 4.35
N GLY A 23 -17.78 6.29 3.91
CA GLY A 23 -16.98 5.89 2.74
C GLY A 23 -15.66 5.20 3.06
N TRP A 24 -15.53 4.56 4.22
CA TRP A 24 -14.32 3.82 4.62
C TRP A 24 -14.65 2.64 5.54
N TYR A 25 -13.67 1.80 5.85
CA TYR A 25 -13.81 0.75 6.86
C TYR A 25 -13.38 1.24 8.25
N ASN A 26 -14.13 0.88 9.29
CA ASN A 26 -13.77 1.17 10.67
C ASN A 26 -12.40 0.55 11.00
N ARG A 27 -11.58 1.27 11.77
CA ARG A 27 -10.18 0.92 12.01
C ARG A 27 -10.03 -0.31 12.90
N ALA A 28 -10.80 -0.39 13.98
CA ALA A 28 -10.66 -1.43 14.97
C ALA A 28 -11.94 -1.63 15.79
N VAL A 29 -12.08 -2.83 16.35
CA VAL A 29 -13.03 -3.12 17.42
C VAL A 29 -12.22 -3.48 18.66
N LEU A 30 -12.25 -2.61 19.66
CA LEU A 30 -11.59 -2.80 20.95
C LEU A 30 -12.61 -3.28 21.99
N ARG A 31 -12.15 -3.46 23.22
CA ARG A 31 -13.01 -3.74 24.38
C ARG A 31 -12.70 -2.77 25.50
N ASP A 32 -13.73 -2.28 26.17
CA ASP A 32 -13.58 -1.46 27.36
C ASP A 32 -13.26 -2.29 28.60
N VAL A 33 -13.11 -1.62 29.74
CA VAL A 33 -12.83 -2.26 31.05
C VAL A 33 -13.94 -3.21 31.52
N HIS A 34 -15.14 -3.13 30.92
CA HIS A 34 -16.28 -4.02 31.17
C HIS A 34 -16.45 -5.07 30.06
N ASN A 35 -15.44 -5.26 29.21
CA ASN A 35 -15.41 -6.20 28.10
C ASN A 35 -16.45 -5.90 27.00
N ARG A 36 -17.02 -4.69 26.95
CA ARG A 36 -18.00 -4.27 25.93
C ARG A 36 -17.27 -3.83 24.65
N PRO A 37 -17.79 -4.15 23.44
CA PRO A 37 -17.18 -3.72 22.20
C PRO A 37 -17.14 -2.20 22.07
N VAL A 38 -15.99 -1.65 21.68
CA VAL A 38 -15.80 -0.24 21.35
C VAL A 38 -15.30 -0.13 19.92
N LEU A 39 -16.08 0.54 19.07
CA LEU A 39 -15.74 0.71 17.67
C LEU A 39 -14.89 1.97 17.46
N ILE A 40 -13.74 1.82 16.81
CA ILE A 40 -12.89 2.92 16.37
C ILE A 40 -13.22 3.21 14.91
N GLY A 41 -14.14 4.14 14.69
CA GLY A 41 -14.71 4.41 13.35
C GLY A 41 -14.07 5.57 12.58
N ALA A 42 -13.07 6.26 13.14
CA ALA A 42 -12.39 7.34 12.44
C ALA A 42 -11.61 6.84 11.21
N LEU A 43 -11.54 7.66 10.17
CA LEU A 43 -10.75 7.36 8.98
C LEU A 43 -9.27 7.20 9.36
N GLY A 44 -8.70 6.04 9.06
CA GLY A 44 -7.28 5.78 9.26
C GLY A 44 -6.71 4.86 8.18
N LEU A 45 -5.52 5.20 7.70
CA LEU A 45 -4.88 4.53 6.55
C LEU A 45 -4.67 3.04 6.79
N GLU A 46 -4.31 2.64 8.02
CA GLU A 46 -4.03 1.26 8.41
C GLU A 46 -5.14 0.27 8.08
N ALA A 47 -6.41 0.70 8.18
CA ALA A 47 -7.54 -0.16 7.81
C ALA A 47 -7.89 -0.07 6.32
N GLN A 48 -7.54 1.03 5.65
CA GLN A 48 -7.94 1.27 4.27
C GLN A 48 -6.99 0.64 3.25
N VAL A 49 -5.73 0.34 3.61
CA VAL A 49 -4.79 -0.29 2.67
C VAL A 49 -5.25 -1.69 2.23
N TRP A 50 -5.95 -2.42 3.10
CA TRP A 50 -6.40 -3.78 2.83
C TRP A 50 -7.48 -3.89 1.75
N PRO A 51 -8.60 -3.15 1.79
CA PRO A 51 -9.58 -3.17 0.69
C PRO A 51 -8.98 -2.67 -0.62
N LEU A 52 -7.98 -1.79 -0.59
CA LEU A 52 -7.26 -1.38 -1.81
C LEU A 52 -6.38 -2.50 -2.38
N ILE A 53 -5.61 -3.20 -1.54
CA ILE A 53 -4.77 -4.33 -1.98
C ILE A 53 -5.65 -5.49 -2.48
N CYS A 54 -6.76 -5.74 -1.80
CA CYS A 54 -7.76 -6.75 -2.12
C CYS A 54 -8.83 -6.26 -3.10
N ALA A 55 -8.51 -5.29 -3.97
CA ALA A 55 -9.47 -4.63 -4.87
C ALA A 55 -10.40 -5.60 -5.63
N ASP A 56 -9.88 -6.73 -6.11
CA ASP A 56 -10.65 -7.73 -6.86
C ASP A 56 -11.77 -8.41 -6.03
N ALA A 57 -11.67 -8.37 -4.70
CA ALA A 57 -12.63 -8.97 -3.78
C ALA A 57 -13.62 -7.96 -3.18
N GLU A 58 -13.51 -6.69 -3.54
CA GLU A 58 -14.26 -5.57 -2.99
C GLU A 58 -15.42 -5.13 -3.91
N ASP A 59 -16.49 -4.62 -3.30
CA ASP A 59 -17.58 -3.99 -4.05
C ASP A 59 -17.08 -2.72 -4.75
N ALA A 60 -17.45 -2.53 -6.03
CA ALA A 60 -16.95 -1.43 -6.85
C ALA A 60 -17.29 -0.03 -6.27
N SER A 61 -18.44 0.12 -5.64
CA SER A 61 -18.85 1.39 -5.02
C SER A 61 -18.05 1.66 -3.74
N ARG A 62 -17.85 0.63 -2.91
CA ARG A 62 -17.02 0.72 -1.70
C ARG A 62 -15.56 0.99 -2.04
N LEU A 63 -15.01 0.27 -3.01
CA LEU A 63 -13.65 0.47 -3.50
C LEU A 63 -13.44 1.92 -3.96
N SER A 64 -14.38 2.45 -4.77
CA SER A 64 -14.32 3.83 -5.24
C SER A 64 -14.36 4.84 -4.10
N ALA A 65 -15.24 4.62 -3.11
CA ALA A 65 -15.34 5.49 -1.93
C ALA A 65 -14.08 5.43 -1.05
N VAL A 66 -13.46 4.26 -0.87
CA VAL A 66 -12.20 4.12 -0.13
C VAL A 66 -11.06 4.81 -0.87
N ILE A 67 -10.93 4.63 -2.19
CA ILE A 67 -9.92 5.31 -3.00
C ILE A 67 -10.03 6.83 -2.82
N GLU A 68 -11.24 7.39 -2.99
CA GLU A 68 -11.46 8.82 -2.85
C GLU A 68 -11.17 9.31 -1.43
N SER A 69 -11.59 8.55 -0.42
CA SER A 69 -11.36 8.89 0.99
C SER A 69 -9.89 8.93 1.34
N VAL A 70 -9.12 7.92 0.91
CA VAL A 70 -7.68 7.83 1.16
C VAL A 70 -6.93 8.89 0.38
N ASP A 71 -7.21 9.05 -0.92
CA ASP A 71 -6.54 10.03 -1.77
C ASP A 71 -6.80 11.45 -1.24
N SER A 72 -8.05 11.88 -1.14
CA SER A 72 -8.39 13.27 -0.82
C SER A 72 -8.02 13.69 0.61
N ARG A 73 -8.03 12.78 1.59
CA ARG A 73 -7.87 13.13 3.02
C ARG A 73 -6.56 12.67 3.65
N LEU A 74 -5.91 11.64 3.12
CA LEU A 74 -4.73 11.03 3.73
C LEU A 74 -3.48 11.17 2.86
N ASP A 75 -3.56 10.92 1.56
CA ASP A 75 -2.41 10.93 0.65
C ASP A 75 -2.17 12.30 0.00
N ARG A 76 -3.16 12.83 -0.73
CA ARG A 76 -3.04 14.08 -1.48
C ARG A 76 -2.55 15.26 -0.63
N PRO A 77 -3.07 15.48 0.60
CA PRO A 77 -2.67 16.62 1.45
C PRO A 77 -1.24 16.54 1.97
N SER A 78 -0.64 15.35 2.02
CA SER A 78 0.72 15.17 2.53
C SER A 78 1.76 15.27 1.40
N PRO A 79 2.84 16.06 1.57
CA PRO A 79 3.92 16.13 0.59
C PRO A 79 4.83 14.89 0.60
N VAL A 80 4.81 14.11 1.68
CA VAL A 80 5.78 13.01 1.94
C VAL A 80 5.13 11.62 2.08
N GLY A 81 3.95 11.44 1.50
CA GLY A 81 3.23 10.16 1.43
C GLY A 81 1.99 10.12 2.33
N GLY A 82 1.17 9.07 2.19
CA GLY A 82 -0.09 8.93 2.92
C GLY A 82 0.04 9.00 4.44
N ALA A 83 -0.65 9.96 5.05
CA ALA A 83 -0.74 10.09 6.50
C ALA A 83 -1.67 9.03 7.10
N LEU A 84 -1.36 8.57 8.32
CA LEU A 84 -2.17 7.58 9.05
C LEU A 84 -3.57 8.11 9.37
N LEU A 85 -3.65 9.38 9.73
CA LEU A 85 -4.87 10.14 10.00
C LEU A 85 -4.77 11.46 9.22
N PRO A 86 -5.89 12.17 8.96
CA PRO A 86 -5.84 13.46 8.28
C PRO A 86 -4.86 14.43 8.95
N GLY A 87 -3.83 14.88 8.23
CA GLY A 87 -2.76 15.75 8.73
C GLY A 87 -1.79 15.12 9.74
N GLY A 88 -2.01 13.86 10.12
CA GLY A 88 -1.21 13.12 11.09
C GLY A 88 0.08 12.56 10.51
N MET A 89 0.76 11.72 11.29
CA MET A 89 2.05 11.14 10.90
C MET A 89 1.97 10.30 9.64
N VAL A 90 3.03 10.32 8.85
CA VAL A 90 3.27 9.41 7.74
C VAL A 90 4.16 8.27 8.22
N TRP A 91 3.65 7.05 8.20
CA TRP A 91 4.40 5.85 8.57
C TRP A 91 4.71 5.04 7.32
N PRO A 92 5.98 4.97 6.89
CA PRO A 92 6.42 4.23 5.70
C PRO A 92 5.93 2.78 5.63
N ALA A 93 5.81 2.12 6.79
CA ALA A 93 5.24 0.78 6.94
C ALA A 93 3.80 0.64 6.42
N VAL A 94 3.02 1.73 6.42
CA VAL A 94 1.61 1.75 6.03
C VAL A 94 1.40 2.59 4.78
N SER A 95 2.03 3.76 4.67
CA SER A 95 1.88 4.67 3.53
C SER A 95 2.25 3.99 2.21
N GLN A 96 3.25 3.12 2.21
CA GLN A 96 3.66 2.39 1.01
C GLN A 96 2.85 1.12 0.75
N LEU A 97 2.10 0.60 1.74
CA LEU A 97 1.03 -0.35 1.46
C LEU A 97 -0.10 0.31 0.67
N ALA A 98 -0.33 1.62 0.86
CA ALA A 98 -1.26 2.37 0.00
C ALA A 98 -0.76 2.45 -1.44
N THR A 99 0.55 2.60 -1.68
CA THR A 99 1.16 2.48 -3.03
C THR A 99 0.81 1.14 -3.69
N TRP A 100 0.94 0.03 -2.95
CA TRP A 100 0.52 -1.29 -3.45
C TRP A 100 -0.98 -1.32 -3.73
N GLY A 101 -1.80 -0.85 -2.80
CA GLY A 101 -3.25 -0.76 -2.97
C GLY A 101 -3.65 -0.01 -4.24
N TYR A 102 -3.07 1.17 -4.47
CA TYR A 102 -3.32 1.94 -5.69
C TYR A 102 -2.94 1.17 -6.97
N SER A 103 -1.83 0.43 -6.96
CA SER A 103 -1.45 -0.41 -8.09
C SER A 103 -2.51 -1.49 -8.38
N ARG A 104 -3.02 -2.15 -7.33
CA ARG A 104 -4.07 -3.19 -7.43
C ARG A 104 -5.41 -2.66 -7.91
N THR A 105 -5.73 -1.40 -7.61
CA THR A 105 -6.98 -0.76 -8.07
C THR A 105 -6.96 -0.32 -9.55
N GLY A 106 -5.84 -0.44 -10.25
CA GLY A 106 -5.65 0.09 -11.61
C GLY A 106 -5.45 1.61 -11.67
N ARG A 107 -5.32 2.30 -10.52
CA ARG A 107 -5.05 3.74 -10.43
C ARG A 107 -3.54 4.03 -10.45
N HIS A 108 -2.88 3.65 -11.54
CA HIS A 108 -1.41 3.71 -11.65
C HIS A 108 -0.82 5.12 -11.41
N HIS A 109 -1.54 6.19 -11.77
CA HIS A 109 -1.09 7.56 -11.49
C HIS A 109 -1.05 7.87 -9.98
N LEU A 110 -1.99 7.36 -9.19
CA LEU A 110 -1.97 7.48 -7.73
C LEU A 110 -0.83 6.65 -7.14
N ALA A 111 -0.63 5.42 -7.65
CA ALA A 111 0.48 4.57 -7.22
C ALA A 111 1.84 5.24 -7.47
N TRP A 112 2.05 5.82 -8.65
CA TRP A 112 3.28 6.55 -8.99
C TRP A 112 3.49 7.78 -8.11
N ARG A 113 2.43 8.58 -7.88
CA ARG A 113 2.51 9.74 -6.99
C ARG A 113 2.85 9.32 -5.56
N SER A 114 2.18 8.29 -5.05
CA SER A 114 2.40 7.78 -3.70
C SER A 114 3.82 7.23 -3.54
N LEU A 115 4.34 6.46 -4.51
CA LEU A 115 5.73 6.00 -4.53
C LEU A 115 6.71 7.16 -4.45
N ASN A 116 6.59 8.15 -5.34
CA ASN A 116 7.51 9.29 -5.38
C ASN A 116 7.50 10.08 -4.06
N ARG A 117 6.33 10.31 -3.48
CA ARG A 117 6.18 11.05 -2.22
C ARG A 117 6.79 10.33 -1.02
N ASN A 118 6.88 9.01 -1.04
CA ASN A 118 7.50 8.22 0.03
C ASN A 118 9.04 8.15 -0.08
N THR A 119 9.67 8.82 -1.06
CA THR A 119 11.12 8.83 -1.20
C THR A 119 11.78 9.83 -0.25
N TYR A 120 13.04 9.56 0.12
CA TYR A 120 13.88 10.53 0.82
C TYR A 120 13.99 11.86 0.04
N ALA A 121 14.09 11.80 -1.28
CA ALA A 121 14.15 13.00 -2.12
C ALA A 121 12.89 13.88 -1.98
N ALA A 122 11.70 13.29 -1.89
CA ALA A 122 10.47 14.04 -1.66
C ALA A 122 10.44 14.69 -0.28
N HIS A 123 10.94 14.00 0.75
CA HIS A 123 11.08 14.59 2.09
C HIS A 123 12.08 15.74 2.11
N SER A 124 13.30 15.54 1.59
CA SER A 124 14.31 16.61 1.53
C SER A 124 13.86 17.81 0.68
N THR A 125 13.00 17.59 -0.32
CA THR A 125 12.40 18.68 -1.10
C THR A 125 11.35 19.45 -0.29
N ALA A 126 10.51 18.75 0.47
CA ALA A 126 9.46 19.36 1.29
C ALA A 126 10.02 20.05 2.54
N TYR A 127 11.11 19.52 3.11
CA TYR A 127 11.70 19.96 4.36
C TYR A 127 13.23 20.12 4.23
N PRO A 128 13.70 21.09 3.44
CA PRO A 128 15.12 21.19 3.04
C PRO A 128 16.09 21.49 4.20
N ASN A 129 15.58 21.99 5.32
CA ASN A 129 16.39 22.33 6.50
C ASN A 129 16.42 21.20 7.55
N LEU A 130 15.83 20.04 7.26
CA LEU A 130 15.84 18.88 8.15
C LEU A 130 16.83 17.84 7.63
N TRP A 131 17.75 17.42 8.49
CA TRP A 131 18.71 16.37 8.16
C TRP A 131 18.08 14.97 8.24
N ILE A 132 17.10 14.79 9.12
CA ILE A 132 16.42 13.50 9.30
C ILE A 132 15.74 13.10 7.99
N ASN A 133 15.61 11.80 7.76
CA ASN A 133 14.87 11.30 6.60
C ASN A 133 15.44 11.75 5.24
N THR A 134 16.76 11.92 5.14
CA THR A 134 17.49 12.24 3.90
C THR A 134 18.25 11.04 3.32
N TRP A 135 18.86 10.20 4.17
CA TRP A 135 19.58 8.97 3.76
C TRP A 135 19.09 7.71 4.47
N SER A 136 18.51 7.89 5.65
CA SER A 136 17.80 6.92 6.46
C SER A 136 16.76 7.73 7.24
N GLY A 137 15.80 7.07 7.87
CA GLY A 137 14.77 7.79 8.59
C GLY A 137 14.08 7.04 9.72
N PRO A 138 13.11 7.70 10.34
CA PRO A 138 12.35 7.17 11.45
C PRO A 138 11.29 6.17 10.98
N ASP A 139 10.67 5.49 11.94
CA ASP A 139 9.46 4.69 11.72
C ASP A 139 8.26 5.53 11.29
N GLY A 140 8.26 6.84 11.58
CA GLY A 140 7.25 7.78 11.16
C GLY A 140 7.71 9.23 11.15
N VAL A 141 7.17 10.00 10.22
CA VAL A 141 7.41 11.44 10.07
C VAL A 141 6.16 12.20 10.46
N ASN A 142 6.30 13.29 11.20
CA ASN A 142 5.20 14.17 11.59
C ASN A 142 4.55 14.80 10.36
N GLY A 143 3.22 14.75 10.34
CA GLY A 143 2.42 15.33 9.26
C GLY A 143 2.29 16.85 9.37
N THR A 144 1.56 17.41 8.42
CA THR A 144 1.38 18.86 8.25
C THR A 144 0.60 19.53 9.37
N ALA A 145 -0.15 18.78 10.19
CA ALA A 145 -0.88 19.33 11.33
C ALA A 145 -0.07 19.34 12.64
N SER A 146 1.18 18.86 12.61
CA SER A 146 2.10 18.93 13.76
C SER A 146 2.73 20.32 13.89
N ASP A 147 3.11 20.73 15.11
CA ASP A 147 3.96 21.90 15.33
C ASP A 147 5.38 21.73 14.75
N LEU A 148 5.78 20.48 14.50
CA LEU A 148 7.07 20.12 13.90
C LEU A 148 6.87 19.23 12.66
N PRO A 149 6.30 19.72 11.54
CA PRO A 149 6.15 18.94 10.32
C PRO A 149 7.49 18.47 9.77
N GLY A 150 7.52 17.25 9.24
CA GLY A 150 8.75 16.68 8.68
C GLY A 150 9.74 16.15 9.72
N TRP A 151 9.58 16.49 11.00
CA TRP A 151 10.31 15.86 12.11
C TRP A 151 9.80 14.44 12.40
N THR A 152 10.32 13.80 13.45
CA THR A 152 9.79 12.55 13.99
C THR A 152 9.13 12.78 15.35
N TRP A 153 8.46 11.76 15.86
CA TRP A 153 7.84 11.79 17.18
C TRP A 153 8.89 11.67 18.29
N SER A 154 8.50 12.13 19.47
CA SER A 154 9.28 11.98 20.69
C SER A 154 8.36 11.51 21.81
N SER A 155 8.84 10.61 22.65
CA SER A 155 8.13 10.13 23.84
C SER A 155 9.10 10.12 25.02
N PHE A 156 8.56 10.04 26.24
CA PHE A 156 9.40 9.99 27.44
C PHE A 156 10.29 8.74 27.53
N VAL A 157 9.88 7.63 26.91
CA VAL A 157 10.56 6.33 27.06
C VAL A 157 11.41 5.98 25.85
N THR A 158 10.94 6.34 24.65
CA THR A 158 11.54 5.93 23.37
C THR A 158 11.55 7.08 22.37
N PRO A 159 12.20 8.22 22.64
CA PRO A 159 12.22 9.34 21.71
C PRO A 159 12.91 8.96 20.40
N MET A 160 12.15 8.92 19.29
CA MET A 160 12.72 8.62 17.97
C MET A 160 13.63 9.75 17.47
N THR A 161 13.56 10.93 18.08
CA THR A 161 14.44 12.07 17.83
C THR A 161 15.90 11.82 18.19
N ASP A 162 16.19 10.87 19.10
CA ASP A 162 17.56 10.60 19.55
C ASP A 162 18.35 9.79 18.51
N PHE A 163 17.67 8.85 17.83
CA PHE A 163 18.25 8.01 16.78
C PHE A 163 17.31 7.88 15.56
N PRO A 164 17.07 8.96 14.79
CA PRO A 164 16.06 9.01 13.73
C PRO A 164 16.52 8.34 12.42
N ILE A 165 17.35 7.30 12.51
CA ILE A 165 17.98 6.59 11.36
C ILE A 165 17.98 5.06 11.52
N MET A 166 17.23 4.51 12.46
CA MET A 166 17.26 3.08 12.81
C MET A 166 16.08 2.26 12.26
N ASN A 167 15.21 2.85 11.43
CA ASN A 167 14.05 2.15 10.93
C ASN A 167 14.17 1.79 9.44
N ALA A 168 14.22 0.50 9.14
CA ALA A 168 14.35 -0.02 7.78
C ALA A 168 13.03 -0.03 6.98
N ASN A 169 11.89 0.41 7.56
CA ASN A 169 10.61 0.38 6.83
C ASN A 169 10.64 1.29 5.61
N GLN A 170 11.37 2.41 5.62
CA GLN A 170 11.43 3.27 4.44
C GLN A 170 12.07 2.56 3.25
N ASP A 171 13.20 1.90 3.47
CA ASP A 171 13.91 1.18 2.42
C ASP A 171 13.14 -0.08 1.98
N ALA A 172 12.72 -0.90 2.94
CA ALA A 172 12.02 -2.14 2.67
C ALA A 172 10.70 -1.89 1.94
N MET A 173 9.97 -0.87 2.38
CA MET A 173 8.69 -0.54 1.77
C MET A 173 8.85 0.23 0.46
N ALA A 174 9.92 1.00 0.26
CA ALA A 174 10.25 1.61 -1.04
C ALA A 174 10.49 0.53 -2.09
N LEU A 175 11.26 -0.51 -1.73
CA LEU A 175 11.45 -1.66 -2.59
C LEU A 175 10.12 -2.37 -2.89
N LEU A 176 9.30 -2.63 -1.87
CA LEU A 176 7.99 -3.23 -2.06
C LEU A 176 7.12 -2.37 -3.00
N GLY A 177 6.98 -1.08 -2.72
CA GLY A 177 6.19 -0.13 -3.50
C GLY A 177 6.64 -0.09 -4.96
N LEU A 178 7.95 -0.02 -5.22
CA LEU A 178 8.53 -0.05 -6.56
C LEU A 178 8.16 -1.34 -7.29
N LEU A 179 8.35 -2.51 -6.67
CA LEU A 179 7.99 -3.80 -7.26
C LEU A 179 6.51 -3.83 -7.65
N ARG A 180 5.61 -3.36 -6.77
CA ARG A 180 4.16 -3.36 -7.01
C ARG A 180 3.74 -2.37 -8.08
N VAL A 181 4.36 -1.20 -8.16
CA VAL A 181 4.16 -0.22 -9.24
C VAL A 181 4.61 -0.79 -10.59
N CYS A 182 5.71 -1.54 -10.61
CA CYS A 182 6.19 -2.25 -11.80
C CYS A 182 5.39 -3.51 -12.15
N GLY A 183 4.35 -3.84 -11.38
CA GLY A 183 3.50 -5.00 -11.62
C GLY A 183 4.17 -6.34 -11.27
N ILE A 184 5.21 -6.33 -10.42
CA ILE A 184 5.93 -7.52 -9.99
C ILE A 184 5.24 -8.07 -8.72
N GLU A 185 4.69 -9.27 -8.81
CA GLU A 185 4.03 -9.97 -7.69
C GLU A 185 4.51 -11.42 -7.57
N PRO A 186 4.43 -12.06 -6.39
CA PRO A 186 4.65 -13.51 -6.29
C PRO A 186 3.75 -14.27 -7.26
N ALA A 187 4.28 -15.30 -7.91
CA ALA A 187 3.48 -16.17 -8.76
C ALA A 187 2.44 -16.94 -7.90
N PRO A 188 1.20 -17.12 -8.36
CA PRO A 188 0.14 -17.79 -7.56
C PRO A 188 0.47 -19.23 -7.16
N ASP A 189 1.31 -19.91 -7.92
CA ASP A 189 1.82 -21.26 -7.68
C ASP A 189 3.08 -21.28 -6.78
N GLY A 190 3.62 -20.12 -6.43
CA GLY A 190 4.78 -19.98 -5.55
C GLY A 190 6.13 -20.30 -6.21
N ASP A 191 6.17 -20.43 -7.54
CA ASP A 191 7.39 -20.84 -8.26
C ASP A 191 8.32 -19.68 -8.66
N GLY A 192 7.96 -18.44 -8.29
CA GLY A 192 8.77 -17.25 -8.57
C GLY A 192 7.96 -15.96 -8.60
N LEU A 193 8.25 -15.13 -9.60
CA LEU A 193 7.64 -13.81 -9.80
C LEU A 193 6.77 -13.80 -11.05
N SER A 194 5.59 -13.21 -10.92
CA SER A 194 4.70 -12.86 -12.01
C SER A 194 4.82 -11.38 -12.37
N PHE A 195 4.64 -11.08 -13.66
CA PHE A 195 4.65 -9.72 -14.19
C PHE A 195 3.25 -9.41 -14.73
N SER A 196 2.52 -8.59 -14.00
CA SER A 196 1.25 -8.04 -14.45
C SER A 196 1.52 -7.08 -15.60
N ARG A 197 1.13 -7.45 -16.83
CA ARG A 197 1.17 -6.51 -17.96
C ARG A 197 0.23 -5.36 -17.63
N THR A 198 0.78 -4.17 -17.38
CA THR A 198 0.02 -2.94 -17.54
C THR A 198 -0.44 -2.95 -19.00
N SER A 199 -1.73 -3.18 -19.23
CA SER A 199 -2.28 -2.99 -20.56
C SER A 199 -2.04 -1.52 -20.89
N ARG A 200 -1.09 -1.24 -21.79
CA ARG A 200 -1.08 0.06 -22.46
C ARG A 200 -2.49 0.20 -23.03
N ALA A 201 -3.20 1.24 -22.59
CA ALA A 201 -4.41 1.68 -23.26
C ALA A 201 -4.14 1.66 -24.77
N ASN A 202 -5.10 1.12 -25.52
CA ASN A 202 -5.10 1.04 -26.97
C ASN A 202 -4.58 2.34 -27.62
N THR A 203 -3.30 2.37 -27.96
CA THR A 203 -2.87 2.98 -29.22
C THR A 203 -2.91 1.86 -30.23
N SER A 204 -3.97 1.84 -31.04
CA SER A 204 -4.06 1.03 -32.24
C SER A 204 -2.93 1.42 -33.21
N CYS A 205 -1.78 0.79 -33.06
CA CYS A 205 -0.79 0.66 -34.12
C CYS A 205 -0.83 -0.80 -34.57
N SER A 206 -1.49 -1.04 -35.70
CA SER A 206 -1.96 -2.33 -36.20
C SER A 206 -0.87 -3.21 -36.84
N THR A 207 0.42 -3.03 -36.54
CA THR A 207 1.49 -3.68 -37.34
C THR A 207 2.51 -4.54 -36.61
N CYS A 208 2.47 -4.72 -35.29
CA CYS A 208 3.40 -5.65 -34.62
C CYS A 208 2.74 -6.97 -34.20
N ARG A 209 2.62 -7.91 -35.15
CA ARG A 209 2.39 -9.34 -34.84
C ARG A 209 3.65 -9.91 -34.18
N CYS A 210 3.62 -10.11 -32.87
CA CYS A 210 4.64 -10.88 -32.16
C CYS A 210 4.09 -12.29 -31.87
N SER A 211 4.13 -13.17 -32.87
CA SER A 211 3.62 -14.55 -32.80
C SER A 211 4.73 -15.61 -32.84
N SER A 212 5.84 -15.42 -32.12
CA SER A 212 6.95 -16.40 -32.15
C SER A 212 7.49 -16.88 -30.80
N TRP A 213 7.02 -16.37 -29.66
CA TRP A 213 7.64 -16.72 -28.36
C TRP A 213 7.05 -17.94 -27.63
N ARG A 214 5.90 -18.48 -28.05
CA ARG A 214 5.29 -19.68 -27.41
C ARG A 214 5.76 -21.02 -27.99
N SER A 215 6.38 -21.03 -29.17
CA SER A 215 6.82 -22.27 -29.83
C SER A 215 8.22 -22.74 -29.40
N ALA A 216 9.06 -21.84 -28.88
CA ALA A 216 10.46 -22.14 -28.57
C ALA A 216 10.68 -22.90 -27.24
N ARG A 217 9.72 -22.90 -26.31
CA ARG A 217 9.84 -23.65 -25.04
C ARG A 217 9.42 -25.12 -25.15
N ARG A 218 8.68 -25.51 -26.18
CA ARG A 218 8.27 -26.92 -26.36
C ARG A 218 9.32 -27.77 -27.08
N ALA A 219 10.24 -27.17 -27.83
CA ALA A 219 11.27 -27.89 -28.58
C ALA A 219 12.56 -28.21 -27.78
N ARG A 220 12.82 -27.52 -26.64
CA ARG A 220 14.03 -27.75 -25.82
C ARG A 220 13.88 -28.79 -24.70
N ARG A 221 12.67 -29.30 -24.45
CA ARG A 221 12.45 -30.38 -23.45
C ARG A 221 12.47 -31.78 -24.04
N SER A 222 12.52 -31.92 -25.37
CA SER A 222 12.57 -33.21 -26.06
C SER A 222 13.96 -33.63 -26.52
N SER A 223 15.02 -32.86 -26.24
CA SER A 223 16.40 -33.20 -26.66
C SER A 223 17.37 -33.47 -25.50
N ILE A 224 16.88 -33.65 -24.28
CA ILE A 224 17.71 -33.93 -23.08
C ILE A 224 17.39 -35.33 -22.50
N ALA A 225 16.48 -36.09 -23.12
CA ALA A 225 16.12 -37.43 -22.67
C ALA A 225 16.84 -38.58 -23.41
N ASP A 226 17.62 -38.31 -24.46
CA ASP A 226 18.37 -39.31 -25.22
C ASP A 226 19.83 -38.85 -25.43
N SER A 227 20.69 -39.07 -24.45
CA SER A 227 22.17 -39.11 -24.57
C SER A 227 22.77 -39.82 -23.36
#